data_AF-A0A9D7HA29-F1
#
_entry.id   AF-A0A9D7HA29-F1
#
_cell.length_a   1.000
_cell.length_b   1.000
_cell.length_c   1.000
_cell.angle_alpha   90.00
_cell.angle_beta   90.00
_cell.angle_gamma   90.00
#
_symmetry.space_group_name_H-M   'P 1'
#
loop_
_entity.id
_entity.type
_entity.pdbx_description
1 polymer ?
#
loop_
_entity_poly.entity_id
_entity_poly.type
_entity_poly.pdbx_seq_one_letter_code
_entity_poly.pdbx_strand_id
1 'polypeptide(L)'
;MEEQPLTALDWIAALVAGTNLVALLAFPVIGRSFGSIFQDLGGANVPLLTRLATSFWFPGAMALPGAAALAMALRTKVPLATRRAFIIGAFAMAVAGLALCALGLYLPIFRIADAIKAD
;
A
#
# COMPACT_ATOMS: atom_id res chain seq x y z
N MET A 1 26.41 26.33 -7.20
CA MET A 1 25.82 25.18 -7.91
C MET A 1 24.34 25.45 -8.01
N GLU A 2 23.80 25.65 -9.21
CA GLU A 2 22.35 25.78 -9.39
C GLU A 2 21.68 24.47 -8.95
N GLU A 3 20.78 24.57 -7.98
CA GLU A 3 19.92 23.46 -7.63
C GLU A 3 18.92 23.26 -8.77
N GLN A 4 19.12 22.23 -9.59
CA GLN A 4 18.13 21.87 -10.59
C GLN A 4 16.81 21.48 -9.89
N PRO A 5 15.67 22.06 -10.28
CA PRO A 5 14.39 21.77 -9.64
C PRO A 5 13.91 20.34 -9.92
N LEU A 6 13.01 19.84 -9.07
CA LEU A 6 12.25 18.61 -9.36
C LEU A 6 11.44 18.78 -10.64
N THR A 7 11.37 17.72 -11.43
CA THR A 7 10.63 17.71 -12.70
C THR A 7 9.12 17.53 -12.44
N ALA A 8 8.30 17.79 -13.46
CA ALA A 8 6.87 17.49 -13.41
C ALA A 8 6.61 16.00 -13.11
N LEU A 9 7.42 15.09 -13.67
CA LEU A 9 7.30 13.66 -13.44
C LEU A 9 7.58 13.28 -11.97
N ASP A 10 8.59 13.92 -11.36
CA ASP A 10 8.90 13.73 -9.93
C ASP A 10 7.70 14.13 -9.05
N TRP A 11 7.03 15.23 -9.37
CA TRP A 11 5.83 15.68 -8.65
C TRP A 11 4.62 14.76 -8.85
N ILE A 12 4.40 14.26 -10.07
CA ILE A 12 3.34 13.28 -10.33
C ILE A 12 3.60 12.00 -9.52
N ALA A 13 4.83 11.49 -9.53
CA ALA A 13 5.20 10.31 -8.75
C ALA A 13 5.00 10.53 -7.25
N ALA A 14 5.39 11.70 -6.72
CA ALA A 14 5.18 12.07 -5.33
C ALA A 14 3.68 12.16 -4.97
N LEU A 15 2.86 12.72 -5.85
CA LEU A 15 1.41 12.82 -5.66
C LEU A 15 0.76 11.42 -5.62
N VAL A 16 1.07 10.57 -6.60
CA VAL A 16 0.54 9.20 -6.67
C VAL A 16 1.01 8.36 -5.48
N ALA A 17 2.29 8.49 -5.09
CA ALA A 17 2.80 7.86 -3.87
C ALA A 17 2.01 8.34 -2.65
N GLY A 18 1.80 9.65 -2.51
CA GLY A 18 1.03 10.24 -1.43
C GLY A 18 -0.40 9.71 -1.36
N THR A 19 -1.12 9.67 -2.48
CA THR A 19 -2.50 9.15 -2.51
C THR A 19 -2.55 7.66 -2.15
N ASN A 20 -1.59 6.86 -2.64
CA ASN A 20 -1.51 5.43 -2.31
C ASN A 20 -1.17 5.20 -0.82
N LEU A 21 -0.32 6.03 -0.24
CA LEU A 21 -0.01 5.97 1.20
C LEU A 21 -1.23 6.33 2.05
N VAL A 22 -2.00 7.35 1.65
CA VAL A 22 -3.27 7.69 2.30
C VAL A 22 -4.26 6.52 2.17
N ALA A 23 -4.37 5.90 0.99
CA ALA A 23 -5.20 4.73 0.79
C ALA A 23 -4.77 3.54 1.68
N LEU A 24 -3.47 3.30 1.84
CA LEU A 24 -2.93 2.29 2.75
C LEU A 24 -3.27 2.57 4.22
N LEU A 25 -3.21 3.84 4.64
CA LEU A 25 -3.58 4.25 5.99
C LEU A 25 -5.09 4.17 6.24
N ALA A 26 -5.91 4.40 5.21
CA ALA A 26 -7.36 4.23 5.26
C ALA A 26 -7.80 2.76 5.12
N PHE A 27 -6.92 1.89 4.62
CA PHE A 27 -7.22 0.49 4.35
C PHE A 27 -7.78 -0.29 5.56
N PRO A 28 -7.32 -0.10 6.81
CA PRO A 28 -7.89 -0.79 7.97
C PRO A 28 -9.39 -0.53 8.20
N VAL A 29 -9.90 0.63 7.76
CA VAL A 29 -11.34 0.95 7.82
C VAL A 29 -12.11 0.03 6.88
N ILE A 30 -11.61 -0.14 5.65
CA ILE A 30 -12.17 -1.03 4.63
C ILE A 30 -12.01 -2.50 5.07
N GLY A 31 -10.81 -2.86 5.54
CA GLY A 31 -10.45 -4.21 5.97
C GLY A 31 -11.31 -4.75 7.12
N ARG A 32 -11.85 -3.88 8.00
CA ARG A 32 -12.80 -4.30 9.04
C ARG A 32 -14.11 -4.83 8.47
N SER A 33 -14.67 -4.15 7.47
CA SER A 33 -15.91 -4.57 6.81
C SER A 33 -15.75 -5.91 6.09
N PHE A 34 -14.59 -6.13 5.46
CA PHE A 34 -14.26 -7.42 4.85
C PHE A 34 -13.93 -8.51 5.87
N GLY A 35 -13.32 -8.13 7.00
CA GLY A 35 -12.97 -9.06 8.08
C GLY A 35 -14.17 -9.79 8.68
N SER A 36 -15.30 -9.09 8.89
CA SER A 36 -16.52 -9.75 9.38
C SER A 36 -17.07 -10.74 8.36
N ILE A 37 -17.11 -10.36 7.07
CA ILE A 37 -17.54 -11.24 5.98
C ILE A 37 -16.70 -12.53 5.92
N PHE A 38 -15.37 -12.41 6.08
CA PHE A 38 -14.49 -13.58 6.03
C PHE A 38 -14.57 -14.46 7.28
N GLN A 39 -15.01 -13.94 8.43
CA GLN A 39 -15.29 -14.78 9.60
C GLN A 39 -16.53 -15.66 9.36
N ASP A 40 -17.57 -15.10 8.73
CA ASP A 40 -18.80 -15.82 8.39
C ASP A 40 -18.56 -16.95 7.36
N LEU A 41 -17.53 -16.81 6.52
CA LEU A 41 -17.18 -17.77 5.46
C LEU A 41 -16.22 -18.90 5.90
N GLY A 42 -16.03 -19.10 7.21
CA GLY A 42 -15.24 -20.21 7.75
C GLY A 42 -13.87 -19.80 8.31
N GLY A 43 -13.86 -18.73 9.12
CA GLY A 43 -12.72 -17.92 9.60
C GLY A 43 -11.35 -18.55 9.96
N ALA A 44 -11.22 -19.87 10.06
CA ALA A 44 -9.95 -20.58 10.23
C ALA A 44 -9.17 -20.81 8.91
N ASN A 45 -9.86 -20.88 7.76
CA ASN A 45 -9.25 -21.21 6.45
C ASN A 45 -8.87 -19.98 5.60
N VAL A 46 -8.96 -18.79 6.18
CA VAL A 46 -8.67 -17.53 5.48
C VAL A 46 -7.17 -17.43 5.18
N PRO A 47 -6.76 -17.09 3.94
CA PRO A 47 -5.33 -16.97 3.58
C PRO A 47 -4.55 -16.03 4.51
N LEU A 48 -3.29 -16.37 4.78
CA LEU A 48 -2.43 -15.57 5.66
C LEU A 48 -2.34 -14.11 5.19
N LEU A 49 -2.19 -13.88 3.88
CA LEU A 49 -2.10 -12.54 3.31
C LEU A 49 -3.39 -11.74 3.54
N THR A 50 -4.56 -12.38 3.50
CA THR A 50 -5.84 -11.76 3.84
C THR A 50 -5.87 -11.33 5.29
N ARG A 51 -5.46 -12.22 6.21
CA ARG A 51 -5.40 -11.91 7.66
C ARG A 51 -4.47 -10.73 7.95
N LEU A 52 -3.34 -10.66 7.24
CA LEU A 52 -2.41 -9.53 7.32
C LEU A 52 -3.05 -8.27 6.75
N ALA A 53 -3.59 -8.31 5.52
CA ALA A 53 -4.22 -7.17 4.86
C ALA A 53 -5.42 -6.57 5.63
N THR A 54 -6.21 -7.41 6.31
CA THR A 54 -7.34 -6.95 7.14
C THR A 54 -6.92 -6.54 8.56
N SER A 55 -5.65 -6.76 8.94
CA SER A 55 -5.17 -6.33 10.26
C SER A 55 -5.01 -4.81 10.33
N PHE A 56 -5.18 -4.25 11.52
CA PHE A 56 -5.06 -2.80 11.71
C PHE A 56 -3.62 -2.30 11.51
N TRP A 57 -2.62 -3.13 11.80
CA TRP A 57 -1.22 -2.70 11.85
C TRP A 57 -0.49 -2.88 10.53
N PHE A 58 -0.81 -3.91 9.73
CA PHE A 58 0.00 -4.26 8.56
C PHE A 58 -0.07 -3.22 7.42
N PRO A 59 -1.25 -2.73 6.98
CA PRO A 59 -1.31 -1.66 5.99
C PRO A 59 -0.59 -0.39 6.46
N GLY A 60 -0.73 -0.05 7.74
CA GLY A 60 -0.02 1.07 8.36
C GLY A 60 1.50 0.88 8.37
N ALA A 61 1.98 -0.31 8.74
CA ALA A 61 3.39 -0.66 8.75
C ALA A 61 4.00 -0.60 7.34
N MET A 62 3.23 -0.96 6.30
CA MET A 62 3.65 -0.80 4.90
C MET A 62 3.68 0.66 4.45
N ALA A 63 2.81 1.52 4.99
CA ALA A 63 2.77 2.94 4.66
C ALA A 63 3.94 3.73 5.30
N LEU A 64 4.37 3.38 6.51
CA LEU A 64 5.41 4.12 7.25
C LEU A 64 6.71 4.36 6.47
N PRO A 65 7.38 3.34 5.88
CA PRO A 65 8.64 3.57 5.15
C PRO A 65 8.43 4.44 3.91
N GLY A 66 7.32 4.28 3.19
CA GLY A 66 7.00 5.13 2.04
C GLY A 66 6.70 6.57 2.44
N ALA A 67 5.99 6.79 3.55
CA ALA A 67 5.73 8.12 4.09
C ALA A 67 7.02 8.81 4.58
N ALA A 68 7.91 8.06 5.24
CA ALA A 68 9.22 8.57 5.66
C ALA A 68 10.08 8.95 4.46
N ALA A 69 10.12 8.12 3.42
CA ALA A 69 10.83 8.43 2.17
C ALA A 69 10.26 9.69 1.51
N LEU A 70 8.93 9.82 1.41
CA LEU A 70 8.29 11.00 0.82
C LEU A 70 8.59 12.27 1.64
N ALA A 71 8.54 12.19 2.97
CA ALA A 71 8.90 13.31 3.84
C ALA A 71 10.37 13.73 3.67
N MET A 72 11.28 12.77 3.48
CA MET A 72 12.69 13.05 3.20
C MET A 72 12.90 13.68 1.81
N ALA A 73 12.14 13.27 0.80
CA ALA A 73 12.19 13.85 -0.54
C ALA A 73 11.79 15.33 -0.59
N LEU A 74 10.89 15.76 0.30
CA LEU A 74 10.41 17.14 0.38
C LEU A 74 11.40 18.10 1.07
N ARG A 75 12.45 17.58 1.72
CA ARG A 75 13.48 18.42 2.36
C ARG A 75 14.35 19.09 1.30
N THR A 76 14.41 20.41 1.31
CA THR A 76 15.21 21.22 0.37
C THR A 76 16.71 21.08 0.58
N LYS A 77 17.16 20.75 1.80
CA LYS A 77 18.59 20.59 2.14
C LYS A 77 19.25 19.31 1.59
N VAL A 78 18.49 18.46 0.88
CA VAL A 78 18.95 17.16 0.41
C VAL A 78 19.33 17.25 -1.08
N PRO A 79 20.44 16.63 -1.53
CA PRO A 79 20.81 16.62 -2.94
C PRO A 79 19.69 16.10 -3.85
N LEU A 80 19.54 16.68 -5.04
CA LEU A 80 18.46 16.35 -5.98
C LEU A 80 18.38 14.86 -6.31
N ALA A 81 19.52 14.21 -6.57
CA ALA A 81 19.57 12.78 -6.88
C ALA A 81 18.98 11.93 -5.75
N THR A 82 19.32 12.26 -4.49
CA THR A 82 18.80 11.59 -3.31
C THR A 82 17.30 11.84 -3.13
N ARG A 83 16.83 13.07 -3.38
CA ARG A 83 15.40 13.40 -3.34
C ARG A 83 14.61 12.57 -4.35
N ARG A 84 15.10 12.42 -5.58
CA ARG A 84 14.48 11.57 -6.61
C ARG A 84 14.45 10.10 -6.20
N ALA A 85 15.56 9.58 -5.65
CA ALA A 85 15.59 8.21 -5.14
C ALA A 85 14.54 7.98 -4.04
N PHE A 86 14.35 8.95 -3.14
CA PHE A 86 13.29 8.89 -2.13
C PHE A 86 11.87 8.93 -2.72
N ILE A 87 11.62 9.74 -3.76
CA ILE A 87 10.32 9.76 -4.45
C ILE A 87 10.02 8.41 -5.09
N ILE A 88 10.98 7.86 -5.83
CA ILE A 88 10.84 6.55 -6.50
C ILE A 88 10.62 5.44 -5.47
N GLY A 89 11.41 5.45 -4.38
CA GLY A 89 11.25 4.51 -3.28
C GLY A 89 9.88 4.60 -2.62
N ALA A 90 9.41 5.81 -2.32
CA ALA A 90 8.08 6.05 -1.77
C ALA A 90 6.97 5.54 -2.71
N PHE A 91 7.09 5.82 -4.01
CA PHE A 91 6.16 5.35 -5.03
C PHE A 91 6.10 3.82 -5.09
N ALA A 92 7.25 3.16 -5.23
CA ALA A 92 7.33 1.71 -5.31
C ALA A 92 6.76 1.03 -4.06
N MET A 93 7.10 1.53 -2.87
CA MET A 93 6.59 1.01 -1.60
C MET A 93 5.07 1.20 -1.47
N ALA A 94 4.55 2.37 -1.83
CA ALA A 94 3.12 2.64 -1.76
C ALA A 94 2.31 1.76 -2.72
N VAL A 95 2.79 1.60 -3.96
CA VAL A 95 2.15 0.72 -4.96
C VAL A 95 2.23 -0.74 -4.53
N ALA A 96 3.40 -1.23 -4.11
CA ALA A 96 3.59 -2.61 -3.69
C ALA A 96 2.76 -2.95 -2.44
N GLY A 97 2.76 -2.07 -1.44
CA GLY A 97 1.95 -2.23 -0.23
C GLY A 97 0.45 -2.30 -0.55
N LEU A 98 -0.03 -1.38 -1.40
CA LEU A 98 -1.44 -1.35 -1.79
C LEU A 98 -1.82 -2.59 -2.60
N ALA A 99 -0.96 -3.03 -3.52
CA ALA A 99 -1.15 -4.25 -4.29
C ALA A 99 -1.21 -5.50 -3.38
N LEU A 100 -0.33 -5.61 -2.39
CA LEU A 100 -0.36 -6.71 -1.41
C LEU A 100 -1.66 -6.71 -0.61
N CYS A 101 -2.12 -5.54 -0.17
CA CYS A 101 -3.38 -5.42 0.57
C CYS A 101 -4.58 -5.79 -0.30
N ALA A 102 -4.61 -5.32 -1.56
CA ALA A 102 -5.64 -5.68 -2.53
C ALA A 102 -5.65 -7.19 -2.82
N LEU A 103 -4.48 -7.78 -3.12
CA LEU A 103 -4.34 -9.24 -3.31
C LEU A 103 -4.84 -10.01 -2.09
N GLY A 104 -4.52 -9.55 -0.88
CA GLY A 104 -5.04 -10.11 0.36
C GLY A 104 -6.57 -10.15 0.41
N LEU A 105 -7.26 -9.12 -0.07
CA LEU A 105 -8.74 -9.10 -0.14
C LEU A 105 -9.31 -10.01 -1.24
N TYR A 106 -8.64 -10.12 -2.38
CA TYR A 106 -9.13 -10.90 -3.52
C TYR A 106 -8.89 -12.41 -3.40
N LEU A 107 -7.83 -12.84 -2.71
CA LEU A 107 -7.51 -14.26 -2.51
C LEU A 107 -8.69 -15.13 -1.99
N PRO A 108 -9.42 -14.76 -0.94
CA PRO A 108 -10.56 -15.54 -0.45
C PRO A 108 -11.70 -15.60 -1.48
N ILE A 109 -11.92 -14.53 -2.26
CA ILE A 109 -12.94 -14.50 -3.32
C ILE A 109 -12.62 -15.54 -4.39
N PHE A 110 -11.36 -15.63 -4.82
CA PHE A 110 -10.94 -16.64 -5.79
C PHE A 110 -11.09 -18.07 -5.24
N ARG A 111 -10.75 -18.30 -3.97
CA ARG A 111 -10.95 -19.62 -3.34
C ARG A 111 -12.42 -20.04 -3.31
N ILE A 112 -13.34 -19.10 -3.04
CA ILE A 112 -14.78 -19.37 -3.04
C ILE A 112 -15.26 -19.68 -4.47
N ALA A 113 -14.82 -18.90 -5.45
CA ALA A 113 -15.16 -19.12 -6.85
C ALA A 113 -14.68 -20.50 -7.36
N ASP A 114 -13.47 -20.91 -6.98
CA ASP A 114 -12.93 -22.23 -7.33
C ASP A 114 -13.71 -23.36 -6.67
N ALA A 115 -14.14 -23.19 -5.41
CA ALA A 115 -14.96 -24.19 -4.71
C ALA A 115 -16.32 -24.40 -5.38
N ILE A 116 -17.00 -23.31 -5.79
CA ILE A 116 -18.30 -23.38 -6.49
C ILE A 116 -18.18 -24.09 -7.85
N LYS A 117 -17.03 -23.95 -8.54
CA LYS A 117 -16.82 -24.57 -9.85
C LYS A 117 -16.49 -26.07 -9.77
N ALA A 118 -16.07 -26.55 -8.60
CA ALA A 118 -15.69 -27.94 -8.37
C ALA A 118 -16.89 -28.85 -8.01
N ASP A 119 -18.00 -28.26 -7.57
CA ASP A 119 -19.31 -28.91 -7.39
C ASP A 119 -20.12 -28.92 -8.70
#